data_AF-A0A445DC37-F1
#
_entry.id   AF-A0A445DC37-F1
#
_cell.length_a   1.000
_cell.length_b   1.000
_cell.length_c   1.000
_cell.angle_alpha   90.00
_cell.angle_beta   90.00
_cell.angle_gamma   90.00
#
_symmetry.space_group_name_H-M   'P 1'
#
loop_
_entity.id
_entity.type
_entity.pdbx_description
1 polymer ?
#
loop_
_entity_poly.entity_id
_entity_poly.type
_entity_poly.pdbx_seq_one_letter_code
_entity_poly.pdbx_strand_id
1 'polypeptide(L)'
;MMHSKHSDAYSIFAQQEYENSREAIGRIVCANCHLANKYVDIEVPQTVLLDTVFKAVVRNSYDMQIKQILANGKKGTLNVGAVLIVLKGFKLAP
;
A
#
# COMPACT_ATOMS: atom_id res chain seq x y z
N MET A 1 25.46 -9.52 -16.64
CA MET A 1 24.26 -10.33 -16.32
C MET A 1 23.15 -9.39 -15.91
N MET A 2 22.22 -9.07 -16.83
CA MET A 2 21.00 -8.30 -16.51
C MET A 2 20.11 -9.19 -15.65
N HIS A 3 20.10 -8.93 -14.34
CA HIS A 3 19.07 -9.48 -13.47
C HIS A 3 17.78 -8.73 -13.81
N SER A 4 16.83 -9.41 -14.46
CA SER A 4 15.45 -8.95 -14.49
C SER A 4 14.98 -8.92 -13.04
N LYS A 5 15.00 -7.74 -12.41
CA LYS A 5 14.37 -7.55 -11.10
C LYS A 5 12.88 -7.74 -11.34
N HIS A 6 12.39 -8.93 -11.02
CA HIS A 6 10.97 -9.12 -10.81
C HIS A 6 10.52 -8.02 -9.84
N SER A 7 9.56 -7.21 -10.24
CA SER A 7 8.98 -6.19 -9.36
C SER A 7 8.07 -6.89 -8.36
N ASP A 8 8.69 -7.62 -7.44
CA ASP A 8 7.98 -8.18 -6.30
C ASP A 8 7.76 -6.99 -5.37
N ALA A 9 6.51 -6.55 -5.28
CA ALA A 9 6.17 -5.26 -4.72
C ALA A 9 5.16 -5.47 -3.59
N TYR A 10 5.66 -6.16 -2.56
CA TYR A 10 4.94 -6.54 -1.35
C TYR A 10 5.34 -5.65 -0.18
N SER A 11 4.46 -5.50 0.81
CA SER A 11 4.74 -4.70 2.01
C SER A 11 5.97 -5.20 2.80
N ILE A 12 6.29 -6.50 2.73
CA ILE A 12 7.46 -7.09 3.41
C ILE A 12 8.78 -6.52 2.90
N PHE A 13 8.91 -6.19 1.61
CA PHE A 13 10.16 -5.59 1.11
C PHE A 13 10.32 -4.16 1.57
N ALA A 14 9.21 -3.42 1.74
CA ALA A 14 9.28 -2.11 2.37
C ALA A 14 9.79 -2.23 3.82
N GLN A 15 9.38 -3.26 4.56
CA GLN A 15 9.83 -3.51 5.93
C GLN A 15 11.31 -3.94 6.02
N GLN A 16 11.79 -4.70 5.03
CA GLN A 16 13.16 -5.21 5.02
C GLN A 16 14.18 -4.16 4.55
N GLU A 17 13.81 -3.33 3.57
CA GLU A 17 14.74 -2.42 2.90
C GLU A 17 14.69 -0.99 3.46
N TYR A 18 13.64 -0.62 4.20
CA TYR A 18 13.45 0.73 4.71
C TYR A 18 13.07 0.72 6.19
N GLU A 19 13.83 1.45 7.01
CA GLU A 19 13.51 1.67 8.42
C GLU A 19 12.20 2.45 8.59
N ASN A 20 11.95 3.40 7.69
CA ASN A 20 10.72 4.19 7.66
C ASN A 20 10.04 4.09 6.30
N SER A 21 8.74 3.82 6.30
CA SER A 21 7.93 3.69 5.09
C SER A 21 7.59 5.03 4.41
N ARG A 22 7.86 6.17 5.07
CA ARG A 22 7.63 7.51 4.55
C ARG A 22 8.93 8.32 4.50
N GLU A 23 9.28 8.79 3.32
CA GLU A 23 10.40 9.71 3.08
C GLU A 23 10.06 11.12 3.60
N ALA A 24 11.09 11.96 3.81
CA ALA A 24 10.93 13.32 4.34
C ALA A 24 9.98 14.21 3.52
N ILE A 25 9.95 14.02 2.20
CA ILE A 25 9.05 14.75 1.29
C ILE A 25 7.61 14.19 1.28
N GLY A 26 7.34 13.16 2.07
CA GLY A 26 6.03 12.51 2.17
C GLY A 26 5.79 11.39 1.16
N ARG A 27 6.76 11.07 0.29
CA ARG A 27 6.69 9.92 -0.61
C ARG A 27 6.71 8.61 0.20
N ILE A 28 5.87 7.65 -0.20
CA ILE A 28 5.85 6.31 0.40
C ILE A 28 6.78 5.40 -0.38
N VAL A 29 7.61 4.62 0.31
CA VAL A 29 8.69 3.80 -0.28
C VAL A 29 8.20 2.73 -1.26
N CYS A 30 6.90 2.37 -1.21
CA CYS A 30 6.25 1.53 -2.21
C CYS A 30 6.44 2.07 -3.64
N ALA A 31 6.55 3.39 -3.80
CA ALA A 31 6.76 4.06 -5.08
C ALA A 31 8.18 3.85 -5.67
N ASN A 32 9.11 3.23 -4.94
CA ASN A 32 10.45 2.88 -5.46
C ASN A 32 10.41 1.60 -6.32
N CYS A 33 9.33 0.81 -6.22
CA CYS A 33 9.08 -0.38 -7.04
C CYS A 33 7.78 -0.29 -7.85
N HIS A 34 6.69 0.25 -7.26
CA HIS A 34 5.42 0.50 -7.95
C HIS A 34 5.48 1.84 -8.67
N LEU A 35 5.98 1.82 -9.91
CA LEU A 35 6.28 3.04 -10.67
C LEU A 35 5.05 3.75 -11.26
N ALA A 36 3.96 3.02 -11.44
CA ALA A 36 2.71 3.58 -11.96
C ALA A 36 1.90 4.23 -10.84
N ASN A 37 1.38 5.44 -11.09
CA ASN A 37 0.51 6.12 -10.15
C ASN A 37 -0.95 5.68 -10.35
N LYS A 38 -1.63 5.35 -9.24
CA LYS A 38 -3.08 5.16 -9.18
C LYS A 38 -3.62 5.82 -7.92
N TYR A 39 -4.80 6.40 -8.04
CA TYR A 39 -5.48 7.01 -6.90
C TYR A 39 -5.89 5.96 -5.87
N VAL A 40 -5.78 6.36 -4.61
CA VAL A 40 -6.25 5.64 -3.44
C VAL A 40 -7.03 6.63 -2.59
N ASP A 41 -8.15 6.18 -2.02
CA ASP A 41 -8.99 7.01 -1.17
C ASP A 41 -8.95 6.47 0.27
N ILE A 42 -8.99 7.39 1.24
CA ILE A 42 -9.11 7.07 2.66
C ILE A 42 -10.23 7.88 3.27
N GLU A 43 -11.18 7.19 3.90
CA GLU A 43 -12.27 7.79 4.65
C GLU A 43 -12.07 7.48 6.14
N VAL A 44 -12.05 8.53 6.97
CA VAL A 44 -11.99 8.45 8.43
C VAL A 44 -13.01 9.43 9.02
N PRO A 45 -13.52 9.20 10.24
CA PRO A 45 -14.33 10.20 10.93
C PRO A 45 -13.55 11.51 11.11
N GLN A 46 -14.24 12.63 11.04
CA GLN A 46 -13.63 13.94 11.28
C GLN A 46 -13.07 14.08 12.70
N THR A 47 -13.72 13.44 13.67
CA THR A 47 -13.33 13.45 15.08
C THR A 47 -13.54 12.08 15.70
N VAL A 48 -12.68 11.71 16.64
CA VAL A 48 -12.79 10.48 17.43
C VAL A 48 -12.71 10.82 18.91
N LEU A 49 -13.47 10.10 19.73
CA LEU A 49 -13.33 10.16 21.18
C LEU A 49 -12.10 9.35 21.63
N LEU A 50 -11.60 9.69 22.81
CA LEU A 50 -10.52 8.92 23.43
C LEU A 50 -10.96 7.47 23.66
N ASP A 51 -10.03 6.55 23.47
CA ASP A 51 -10.22 5.11 23.68
C ASP A 51 -11.43 4.50 22.95
N THR A 52 -11.71 4.99 21.74
CA THR A 52 -12.83 4.53 20.92
C THR A 52 -12.32 3.89 19.62
N VAL A 53 -12.95 2.78 19.22
CA VAL A 53 -12.69 2.14 17.93
C VAL A 53 -13.41 2.90 16.82
N PHE A 54 -12.67 3.25 15.76
CA PHE A 54 -13.24 3.79 14.53
C PHE A 54 -12.73 3.02 13.32
N LYS A 55 -13.40 3.22 12.18
CA LYS A 55 -13.03 2.59 10.90
C LYS A 55 -12.25 3.59 10.04
N ALA A 56 -11.10 3.18 9.56
CA ALA A 56 -10.42 3.79 8.43
C ALA A 56 -10.74 2.96 7.18
N VAL A 57 -11.55 3.49 6.28
CA VAL A 57 -11.93 2.79 5.04
C VAL A 57 -10.95 3.19 3.96
N VAL A 58 -10.18 2.21 3.47
CA VAL A 58 -9.24 2.39 2.36
C VAL A 58 -9.87 1.82 1.10
N ARG A 59 -9.92 2.63 0.03
CA ARG A 59 -10.46 2.21 -1.28
C ARG A 59 -9.38 2.34 -2.35
N ASN A 60 -9.22 1.29 -3.15
CA ASN A 60 -8.34 1.28 -4.30
C ASN A 60 -9.19 1.12 -5.56
N SER A 61 -9.28 2.18 -6.36
CA SER A 61 -10.09 2.18 -7.57
C SER A 61 -9.28 1.61 -8.75
N TYR A 62 -9.69 0.45 -9.25
CA TYR A 62 -9.16 -0.11 -10.49
C TYR A 62 -10.25 -0.87 -11.25
N ASP A 63 -10.09 -0.92 -12.57
CA ASP A 63 -10.96 -1.72 -13.42
C ASP A 63 -10.70 -3.22 -13.20
N MET A 64 -11.66 -3.89 -12.57
CA MET A 64 -11.60 -5.33 -12.28
C MET A 64 -11.69 -6.21 -13.53
N GLN A 65 -12.06 -5.64 -14.69
CA GLN A 65 -12.05 -6.36 -15.97
C GLN A 65 -10.64 -6.45 -16.56
N ILE A 66 -9.73 -5.56 -16.15
CA ILE A 66 -8.34 -5.56 -16.60
C ILE A 66 -7.54 -6.59 -15.82
N LYS A 67 -6.85 -7.47 -16.56
CA LYS A 67 -5.95 -8.49 -16.01
C LYS A 67 -4.49 -8.03 -16.09
N GLN A 68 -3.71 -8.31 -15.06
CA GLN A 68 -2.25 -8.10 -15.06
C GLN A 68 -1.51 -9.31 -15.61
N ILE A 69 -0.25 -9.09 -16.04
CA ILE A 69 0.67 -10.17 -16.39
C ILE A 69 1.27 -10.72 -15.09
N LEU A 70 1.08 -12.01 -14.83
CA LEU A 70 1.65 -12.69 -13.68
C LEU A 70 3.11 -13.11 -13.95
N ALA A 71 3.81 -13.56 -12.90
CA ALA A 71 5.21 -14.00 -13.02
C ALA A 71 5.44 -15.16 -14.00
N ASN A 72 4.41 -15.97 -14.27
CA ASN A 72 4.45 -17.05 -15.26
C ASN A 72 4.11 -16.57 -16.69
N GLY A 73 3.98 -15.26 -16.92
CA GLY A 73 3.62 -14.65 -18.20
C GLY A 73 2.13 -14.72 -18.56
N LYS A 74 1.27 -15.38 -17.77
CA LYS A 74 -0.18 -15.48 -18.02
C LYS A 74 -0.92 -14.26 -17.47
N LYS A 75 -2.11 -13.98 -18.03
CA LYS A 75 -2.99 -12.92 -17.52
C LYS A 75 -3.78 -13.41 -16.30
N GLY A 76 -3.80 -12.62 -15.22
CA GLY A 76 -4.50 -12.92 -13.98
C GLY A 76 -5.05 -11.70 -13.26
N THR A 77 -5.66 -11.91 -12.10
CA THR A 77 -6.22 -10.86 -11.25
C THR A 77 -5.12 -10.02 -10.60
N LEU A 78 -5.48 -8.80 -10.20
CA LEU A 78 -4.60 -7.91 -9.44
C LEU A 78 -4.72 -8.22 -7.94
N ASN A 79 -3.59 -8.20 -7.26
CA ASN A 79 -3.54 -8.21 -5.79
C ASN A 79 -3.35 -6.77 -5.30
N VAL A 80 -3.90 -6.47 -4.13
CA VAL A 80 -3.80 -5.15 -3.51
C VAL A 80 -3.12 -5.26 -2.15
N GLY A 81 -2.42 -4.20 -1.77
CA GLY A 81 -1.80 -4.03 -0.47
C GLY A 81 -1.71 -2.54 -0.13
N ALA A 82 -1.56 -2.23 1.15
CA ALA A 82 -1.45 -0.86 1.63
C ALA A 82 -0.51 -0.77 2.84
N VAL A 83 0.01 0.42 3.07
CA VAL A 83 0.69 0.80 4.31
C VAL A 83 -0.09 1.97 4.90
N LEU A 84 -0.65 1.78 6.10
CA LEU A 84 -1.37 2.82 6.82
C LEU A 84 -0.49 3.38 7.94
N ILE A 85 -0.08 4.64 7.81
CA ILE A 85 0.71 5.34 8.82
C ILE A 85 -0.25 6.15 9.68
N VAL A 86 -0.39 5.76 10.95
CA VAL A 86 -1.27 6.42 11.92
C VAL A 86 -0.47 7.30 12.88
N LEU A 87 -1.15 8.26 13.50
CA LEU A 87 -0.55 9.11 14.52
C LEU A 87 -0.15 8.29 15.76
N LYS A 88 0.85 8.79 16.50
CA LYS A 88 1.29 8.16 17.75
C LYS A 88 0.10 8.02 18.72
N GLY A 89 -0.03 6.83 19.32
CA GLY A 89 -1.13 6.50 20.23
C GLY A 89 -2.30 5.76 19.58
N PHE A 90 -2.41 5.80 18.25
CA PHE A 90 -3.37 4.97 17.51
C PHE A 90 -2.77 3.60 17.23
N LYS A 91 -3.60 2.56 17.30
CA LYS A 91 -3.24 1.18 17.01
C LYS A 91 -4.42 0.46 16.36
N LEU A 92 -4.16 -0.71 15.78
CA LEU A 92 -5.24 -1.60 15.36
C LEU A 92 -6.08 -1.97 16.60
N ALA A 93 -7.39 -1.90 16.45
CA ALA A 93 -8.30 -2.40 17.48
C ALA A 93 -7.99 -3.90 17.74
N PRO A 94 -8.03 -4.36 19.01
CA PRO A 94 -7.75 -5.75 19.36
C PRO A 94 -8.72 -6.74 18.71
#